data_AF-A0A962QAT6-F1
#
_entry.id   AF-A0A962QAT6-F1
#
_cell.length_a   1.000
_cell.length_b   1.000
_cell.length_c   1.000
_cell.angle_alpha   90.00
_cell.angle_beta   90.00
_cell.angle_gamma   90.00
#
_symmetry.space_group_name_H-M   'P 1'
#
loop_
_entity.id
_entity.type
_entity.pdbx_description
1 polymer ?
#
loop_
_entity_poly.entity_id
_entity_poly.type
_entity_poly.pdbx_seq_one_letter_code
_entity_poly.pdbx_strand_id
1 'polypeptide(L)'
;RPEKVLFVILTDGYENDSRYYNKEKVFKMIDKMERKHNWSFIYLGANQDSFAEGGKMGVKSKKILNYSADEEGVRFAYTNISNYASSFRMAKSAKLANDIGFDDLNNGTTDTNK
;
A
#
# COMPACT_ATOMS: atom_id res chain seq x y z
N ARG A 1 19.71 9.83 8.97
CA ARG A 1 18.67 8.80 8.68
C ARG A 1 17.48 9.50 8.04
N PRO A 2 16.79 8.91 7.05
CA PRO A 2 15.61 9.53 6.45
C PRO A 2 14.49 9.68 7.48
N GLU A 3 13.80 10.81 7.45
CA GLU A 3 12.69 11.13 8.37
C GLU A 3 11.41 10.36 8.01
N LYS A 4 11.14 10.19 6.72
CA LYS A 4 9.96 9.51 6.18
C LYS A 4 10.42 8.47 5.17
N VAL A 5 9.89 7.25 5.27
CA VAL A 5 10.22 6.13 4.38
C VAL A 5 8.95 5.51 3.86
N LEU A 6 8.84 5.39 2.54
CA LEU A 6 7.72 4.78 1.84
C LEU A 6 8.23 3.58 1.04
N PHE A 7 7.61 2.43 1.25
CA PHE A 7 7.78 1.22 0.45
C PHE A 7 6.51 0.96 -0.34
N VAL A 8 6.67 0.71 -1.64
CA VAL A 8 5.58 0.32 -2.54
C VAL A 8 5.88 -1.08 -3.05
N ILE A 9 4.98 -2.03 -2.78
CA ILE A 9 5.12 -3.44 -3.12
C ILE A 9 4.12 -3.73 -4.23
N LEU A 10 4.62 -3.91 -5.45
CA LEU A 10 3.85 -4.31 -6.62
C LEU A 10 4.11 -5.79 -6.90
N THR A 11 3.06 -6.60 -6.97
CA THR A 11 3.17 -8.02 -7.34
C THR A 11 2.31 -8.32 -8.57
N ASP A 12 2.77 -9.30 -9.35
CA ASP A 12 2.02 -9.88 -10.48
C ASP A 12 0.98 -10.91 -10.04
N GLY A 13 0.90 -11.18 -8.73
CA GLY A 13 -0.06 -12.12 -8.15
C GLY A 13 0.36 -13.59 -8.26
N TYR A 14 1.48 -13.90 -8.93
CA TYR A 14 2.08 -15.23 -8.85
C TYR A 14 2.83 -15.35 -7.53
N GLU A 15 2.59 -16.47 -6.85
CA GLU A 15 2.99 -16.66 -5.46
C GLU A 15 4.51 -16.67 -5.36
N ASN A 16 5.05 -15.55 -4.87
CA ASN A 16 6.37 -15.37 -4.27
C ASN A 16 7.07 -16.73 -3.97
N ASP A 17 7.84 -17.27 -4.95
CA ASP A 17 8.55 -18.57 -4.91
C ASP A 17 9.79 -18.50 -3.98
N SER A 18 9.63 -17.79 -2.88
CA SER A 18 10.63 -17.53 -1.87
C SER A 18 10.86 -18.80 -1.07
N ARG A 19 12.07 -19.36 -1.19
CA ARG A 19 12.49 -20.54 -0.42
C ARG A 19 12.94 -20.22 1.02
N TYR A 20 13.10 -18.94 1.36
CA TYR A 20 13.75 -18.50 2.60
C TYR A 20 12.86 -17.64 3.52
N TYR A 21 11.86 -16.97 2.96
CA TYR A 21 10.95 -16.08 3.70
C TYR A 21 9.51 -16.44 3.37
N ASN A 22 8.78 -16.92 4.36
CA ASN A 22 7.34 -17.11 4.23
C ASN A 22 6.60 -15.78 4.44
N LYS A 23 5.34 -15.73 4.01
CA LYS A 23 4.47 -14.56 4.10
C LYS A 23 4.43 -13.99 5.52
N GLU A 24 4.22 -14.83 6.53
CA GLU A 24 4.16 -14.44 7.94
C GLU A 24 5.41 -13.69 8.41
N LYS A 25 6.61 -14.17 8.04
CA LYS A 25 7.88 -13.54 8.41
C LYS A 25 8.02 -12.15 7.77
N VAL A 26 7.62 -11.99 6.50
CA VAL A 26 7.63 -10.69 5.81
C VAL A 26 6.68 -9.71 6.49
N PHE A 27 5.46 -10.13 6.81
CA PHE A 27 4.48 -9.27 7.48
C PHE A 27 4.95 -8.86 8.88
N LYS A 28 5.54 -9.76 9.67
CA LYS A 28 6.14 -9.40 10.97
C LYS A 28 7.27 -8.38 10.84
N MET A 29 8.07 -8.45 9.77
CA MET A 29 9.12 -7.47 9.50
C MET A 29 8.51 -6.10 9.18
N ILE A 30 7.43 -6.07 8.40
CA ILE A 30 6.73 -4.84 8.03
C ILE A 30 6.12 -4.18 9.25
N ASP A 31 5.33 -4.91 10.04
CA ASP A 31 4.74 -4.39 11.28
C ASP A 31 5.81 -3.82 12.23
N LYS A 32 6.96 -4.52 12.36
CA LYS A 32 8.09 -4.01 13.14
C LYS A 32 8.64 -2.69 12.60
N MET A 33 8.74 -2.54 11.28
CA MET A 33 9.25 -1.31 10.66
C MET A 33 8.23 -0.17 10.75
N GLU A 34 6.94 -0.45 10.59
CA GLU A 34 5.87 0.55 10.78
C GLU A 34 5.87 1.06 12.22
N ARG A 35 5.86 0.16 13.23
CA ARG A 35 5.78 0.55 14.64
C ARG A 35 7.06 1.18 15.18
N LYS A 36 8.23 0.67 14.80
CA LYS A 36 9.51 1.13 15.37
C LYS A 36 10.12 2.31 14.61
N HIS A 37 9.87 2.38 13.31
CA HIS A 37 10.55 3.32 12.43
C HIS A 37 9.60 4.23 11.65
N ASN A 38 8.28 4.12 11.86
CA ASN A 38 7.27 4.89 11.13
C ASN A 38 7.43 4.77 9.61
N TRP A 39 7.84 3.60 9.12
CA TRP A 39 7.82 3.33 7.69
C TRP A 39 6.38 3.16 7.23
N SER A 40 6.09 3.55 5.99
CA SER A 40 4.80 3.30 5.35
C SER A 40 4.96 2.23 4.28
N PHE A 41 4.08 1.24 4.28
CA PHE A 41 4.03 0.22 3.25
C PHE A 41 2.71 0.32 2.48
N ILE A 42 2.81 0.35 1.16
CA ILE A 42 1.70 0.25 0.22
C ILE A 42 1.79 -1.08 -0.50
N TYR A 43 0.66 -1.76 -0.61
CA TYR A 43 0.53 -3.01 -1.36
C TYR A 43 -0.36 -2.83 -2.58
N LEU A 44 0.17 -3.23 -3.73
CA LEU A 44 -0.50 -3.24 -5.03
C LEU A 44 -0.50 -4.69 -5.51
N GLY A 45 -1.61 -5.37 -5.25
CA GLY A 45 -1.80 -6.74 -5.71
C GLY A 45 -2.70 -6.77 -6.93
N ALA A 46 -2.31 -7.54 -7.94
CA ALA A 46 -3.22 -7.92 -9.03
C ALA A 46 -4.26 -8.98 -8.58
N ASN A 47 -4.05 -9.63 -7.42
CA ASN A 47 -4.83 -10.79 -6.97
C ASN A 47 -5.56 -10.58 -5.64
N GLN A 48 -6.88 -10.78 -5.69
CA GLN A 48 -7.87 -10.69 -4.59
C GLN A 48 -7.58 -11.65 -3.40
N ASP A 49 -6.77 -12.70 -3.60
CA ASP A 49 -6.33 -13.59 -2.51
C ASP A 49 -5.24 -12.97 -1.63
N SER A 50 -4.42 -12.06 -2.17
CA SER A 50 -3.47 -11.28 -1.36
C SER A 50 -4.21 -10.31 -0.41
N PHE A 51 -5.44 -9.95 -0.77
CA PHE A 51 -6.37 -9.12 0.01
C PHE A 51 -6.88 -9.85 1.26
N ALA A 52 -7.28 -11.11 1.13
CA ALA A 52 -7.77 -11.93 2.25
C ALA A 52 -6.66 -12.22 3.27
N GLU A 53 -5.41 -12.38 2.81
CA GLU A 53 -4.25 -12.63 3.67
C GLU A 53 -3.71 -11.35 4.33
N GLY A 54 -3.70 -10.21 3.62
CA GLY A 54 -3.29 -8.92 4.17
C GLY A 54 -4.22 -8.43 5.31
N GLY A 55 -5.53 -8.66 5.17
CA GLY A 55 -6.53 -8.34 6.20
C GLY A 55 -6.40 -9.19 7.46
N LYS A 56 -5.97 -10.46 7.36
CA LYS A 56 -5.72 -11.34 8.51
C LYS A 56 -4.47 -10.98 9.31
N MET A 57 -3.52 -10.23 8.71
CA MET A 57 -2.21 -9.97 9.29
C MET A 57 -1.93 -8.50 9.68
N GLY A 58 -2.93 -7.62 9.61
CA GLY A 58 -2.86 -6.29 10.21
C GLY A 58 -2.25 -5.19 9.33
N VAL A 59 -2.05 -5.43 8.03
CA VAL A 59 -1.85 -4.32 7.08
C VAL A 59 -3.14 -3.51 7.10
N LYS A 60 -3.09 -2.26 7.55
CA LYS A 60 -4.28 -1.41 7.60
C LYS A 60 -4.89 -1.38 6.19
N SER A 61 -6.12 -1.87 6.06
CA SER A 61 -6.88 -1.95 4.79
C SER A 61 -6.79 -0.69 3.93
N LYS A 62 -6.59 0.47 4.58
CA LYS A 62 -6.41 1.79 3.97
C LYS A 62 -5.18 1.94 3.05
N LYS A 63 -4.20 1.03 3.07
CA LYS A 63 -2.95 1.11 2.29
C LYS A 63 -2.79 0.00 1.25
N ILE A 64 -3.90 -0.65 0.89
CA ILE A 64 -3.94 -1.71 -0.11
C ILE A 64 -4.79 -1.22 -1.27
N LEU A 65 -4.29 -1.40 -2.49
CA LEU A 65 -5.01 -1.08 -3.71
C LEU A 65 -5.04 -2.32 -4.61
N ASN A 66 -6.25 -2.75 -4.98
CA ASN A 66 -6.44 -3.73 -6.05
C ASN A 66 -6.29 -3.01 -7.40
N TYR A 67 -5.60 -3.63 -8.33
CA TYR A 67 -5.58 -3.16 -9.70
C TYR A 67 -5.80 -4.33 -10.67
N SER A 68 -6.52 -4.07 -11.75
CA SER A 68 -6.58 -5.01 -12.87
C SER A 68 -5.28 -4.94 -13.65
N ALA A 69 -4.76 -6.10 -14.09
CA ALA A 69 -3.55 -6.17 -14.92
C ALA A 69 -3.83 -5.82 -16.40
N ASP A 70 -4.71 -4.84 -16.62
CA ASP A 70 -5.00 -4.22 -17.90
C ASP A 70 -4.51 -2.75 -17.89
N GLU A 71 -4.58 -2.09 -19.05
CA GLU A 71 -4.08 -0.72 -19.20
C GLU A 71 -4.76 0.27 -18.24
N GLU A 72 -6.08 0.13 -18.05
CA GLU A 72 -6.86 1.01 -17.20
C GLU A 72 -6.52 0.81 -15.71
N GLY A 73 -6.46 -0.44 -15.26
CA GLY A 73 -6.11 -0.80 -13.89
C GLY A 73 -4.69 -0.38 -13.53
N VAL A 74 -3.72 -0.56 -14.44
CA VAL A 74 -2.35 -0.08 -14.25
C VAL A 74 -2.33 1.45 -14.14
N ARG A 75 -3.00 2.17 -15.05
CA ARG A 75 -3.07 3.64 -14.99
C ARG A 75 -3.70 4.13 -13.69
N PHE A 76 -4.77 3.49 -13.24
CA PHE A 76 -5.44 3.78 -11.98
C PHE A 76 -4.51 3.57 -10.79
N ALA A 77 -3.76 2.46 -10.76
CA ALA A 77 -2.79 2.17 -9.72
C ALA A 77 -1.71 3.25 -9.61
N TYR A 78 -1.06 3.58 -10.73
CA TYR A 78 -0.01 4.60 -10.76
C TYR A 78 -0.51 5.99 -10.36
N THR A 79 -1.72 6.36 -10.77
CA THR A 79 -2.34 7.64 -10.38
C THR A 79 -2.53 7.72 -8.86
N ASN A 80 -3.10 6.67 -8.25
CA ASN A 80 -3.31 6.60 -6.82
C ASN A 80 -2.00 6.62 -6.02
N ILE A 81 -0.98 5.88 -6.46
CA ILE A 81 0.35 5.90 -5.84
C ILE A 81 0.98 7.28 -5.94
N SER A 82 0.86 7.96 -7.08
CA SER A 82 1.40 9.31 -7.28
C SER A 82 0.77 10.32 -6.31
N ASN A 83 -0.56 10.26 -6.18
CA ASN A 83 -1.31 11.08 -5.23
C ASN A 83 -0.88 10.79 -3.78
N TYR A 84 -0.79 9.50 -3.42
CA TYR A 84 -0.34 9.09 -2.10
C TYR A 84 1.07 9.59 -1.80
N ALA A 85 2.03 9.36 -2.70
CA ALA A 85 3.42 9.75 -2.51
C ALA A 85 3.55 11.26 -2.35
N SER A 86 2.72 12.03 -3.07
CA SER A 86 2.67 13.49 -2.94
C SER A 86 2.16 13.92 -1.56
N SER A 87 1.02 13.37 -1.11
CA SER A 87 0.47 13.64 0.23
C SER A 87 1.43 13.19 1.35
N PHE A 88 2.07 12.03 1.20
CA PHE A 88 3.08 11.51 2.13
C PHE A 88 4.30 12.45 2.24
N ARG A 89 4.75 13.01 1.12
CA ARG A 89 5.83 14.02 1.11
C ARG A 89 5.39 15.32 1.79
N MET A 90 4.15 15.75 1.59
CA MET A 90 3.63 16.99 2.20
C MET A 90 3.29 16.87 3.69
N ALA A 91 3.06 15.65 4.19
CA ALA A 91 2.73 15.44 5.60
C ALA A 91 3.80 15.99 6.55
N LYS A 92 3.37 16.64 7.63
CA LYS A 92 4.25 17.34 8.59
C LYS A 92 5.12 16.43 9.44
N SER A 93 4.84 15.13 9.48
CA SER A 93 5.62 14.14 10.22
C SER A 93 5.39 12.74 9.65
N ALA A 94 6.31 11.81 9.94
CA ALA A 94 6.16 10.40 9.56
C ALA A 94 4.90 9.75 10.13
N LYS A 95 4.51 10.12 11.36
CA LYS A 95 3.29 9.62 12.01
C LYS A 95 2.04 10.05 11.22
N LEU A 96 1.93 11.33 10.89
CA LEU A 96 0.82 11.84 10.08
C LEU A 96 0.81 11.24 8.68
N ALA A 97 1.99 11.07 8.07
CA ALA A 97 2.14 10.47 6.76
C ALA A 97 1.64 9.01 6.74
N ASN A 98 1.83 8.27 7.84
CA ASN A 98 1.37 6.89 7.98
C ASN A 98 -0.14 6.73 8.21
N ASP A 99 -0.82 7.80 8.62
CA ASP A 99 -2.27 7.79 8.82
C ASP A 99 -3.04 8.06 7.52
N ILE A 100 -2.36 8.54 6.46
CA ILE A 100 -2.93 8.71 5.12
C ILE A 100 -3.25 7.34 4.53
N GLY A 101 -4.50 7.16 4.11
CA GLY A 101 -5.00 6.04 3.32
C GLY A 101 -5.40 6.43 1.91
N PHE A 102 -5.65 5.44 1.04
CA PHE A 102 -6.21 5.67 -0.29
C PHE A 102 -7.62 6.28 -0.24
N ASP A 103 -8.44 5.90 0.74
CA ASP A 103 -9.78 6.46 0.94
C ASP A 103 -9.76 7.98 1.19
N ASP A 104 -8.71 8.47 1.87
CA ASP A 104 -8.55 9.90 2.16
C ASP A 104 -8.21 10.71 0.89
N LEU A 105 -7.70 10.05 -0.15
CA LEU A 105 -7.34 10.65 -1.43
C LEU A 105 -8.51 10.64 -2.43
N ASN A 106 -9.41 9.65 -2.32
CA ASN A 106 -10.56 9.47 -3.23
C ASN A 106 -11.78 10.35 -2.87
N ASN A 107 -11.82 10.94 -1.68
CA ASN A 107 -12.87 11.88 -1.27
C ASN A 107 -12.84 13.25 -2.02
N GLY A 108 -11.94 13.44 -2.98
CA GLY A 108 -11.92 14.59 -3.89
C GLY A 108 -12.45 14.32 -5.30
N THR A 109 -12.77 13.06 -5.61
CA THR A 109 -13.31 12.61 -6.91
C THR A 109 -14.40 11.58 -6.67
N THR A 110 -15.52 12.00 -6.08
CA THR A 110 -16.78 11.31 -6.35
C THR A 110 -17.12 11.56 -7.80
N ASP A 111 -16.96 10.53 -8.61
CA ASP A 111 -17.48 10.44 -9.97
C ASP A 111 -18.94 10.91 -10.01
N THR A 112 -19.12 12.10 -10.58
CA THR A 112 -20.26 12.38 -11.44
C THR A 112 -20.21 11.36 -12.58
N ASN A 113 -20.99 10.29 -12.47
CA ASN A 113 -21.73 9.64 -13.57
C ASN A 113 -22.45 8.40 -13.01
N LYS A 114 -23.67 8.64 -12.52
CA LYS A 114 -24.77 7.67 -12.60
C LYS A 114 -25.49 7.86 -13.92
#